data_AF-A0AAJ6JB36-F1
#
_entry.id   AF-A0AAJ6JB36-F1
#
_cell.length_a   1.000
_cell.length_b   1.000
_cell.length_c   1.000
_cell.angle_alpha   90.00
_cell.angle_beta   90.00
_cell.angle_gamma   90.00
#
_symmetry.space_group_name_H-M   'P 1'
#
loop_
_entity.id
_entity.type
_entity.pdbx_description
1 polymer ?
#
loop_
_entity_poly.entity_id
_entity_poly.type
_entity_poly.pdbx_seq_one_letter_code
_entity_poly.pdbx_strand_id
1 'polypeptide(L)' 'MGERNILVAMTGTPFENEKTLDFSVLAGVPPCIETMPLERAAAAVARMRSGQAKFRMVLTMTEKGNAHQ' A
#
# COMPACT_ATOMS: atom_id res chain seq x y z
N MET A 1 -26.65 -29.74 12.14
CA MET A 1 -25.18 -29.91 12.29
C MET A 1 -24.51 -28.83 11.45
N GLY A 2 -23.63 -28.03 12.03
CA GLY A 2 -23.07 -26.85 11.36
C GLY A 2 -21.61 -27.06 11.00
N GLU A 3 -21.26 -26.87 9.75
CA GLU A 3 -19.87 -26.84 9.29
C GLU A 3 -19.21 -25.52 9.70
N ARG A 4 -17.95 -25.60 10.15
CA ARG A 4 -17.09 -24.45 10.41
C ARG A 4 -15.83 -24.63 9.60
N ASN A 5 -15.51 -23.66 8.75
CA ASN A 5 -14.31 -23.67 7.92
C ASN A 5 -13.36 -22.54 8.33
N ILE A 6 -12.06 -22.82 8.28
CA ILE A 6 -10.99 -21.82 8.43
C ILE A 6 -10.23 -21.81 7.10
N LEU A 7 -10.13 -20.64 6.49
CA LEU A 7 -9.46 -20.42 5.22
C LEU A 7 -8.29 -19.45 5.43
N VAL A 8 -7.21 -19.65 4.68
CA VAL A 8 -6.03 -18.79 4.70
C VAL A 8 -5.64 -18.50 3.24
N ALA A 9 -5.19 -17.28 2.98
CA ALA A 9 -4.60 -16.89 1.70
C ALA A 9 -3.21 -16.28 1.94
N MET A 10 -2.22 -16.71 1.16
CA MET A 10 -0.84 -16.21 1.27
C MET A 10 -0.67 -14.86 0.57
N THR A 11 -1.19 -14.73 -0.65
CA THR A 11 -1.35 -13.50 -1.46
C THR A 11 -2.23 -13.89 -2.67
N GLY A 12 -2.94 -12.95 -3.29
CA GLY A 12 -3.70 -13.19 -4.52
C GLY A 12 -2.79 -13.50 -5.72
N THR A 13 -3.32 -14.25 -6.68
CA THR A 13 -2.68 -14.45 -7.98
C THR A 13 -2.54 -13.11 -8.73
N PRO A 14 -1.61 -12.98 -9.70
CA PRO A 14 -1.49 -11.75 -10.50
C PRO A 14 -2.81 -11.29 -11.13
N PHE A 15 -3.62 -12.25 -11.59
CA PHE A 15 -4.94 -11.99 -12.16
C PHE A 15 -5.94 -11.42 -11.14
N GLU A 16 -5.97 -11.98 -9.93
CA GLU A 16 -6.81 -11.46 -8.84
C GLU A 16 -6.35 -10.07 -8.37
N ASN A 17 -5.05 -9.84 -8.35
CA ASN A 17 -4.48 -8.53 -8.00
C ASN A 17 -4.87 -7.47 -9.03
N GLU A 18 -4.78 -7.78 -10.33
CA GLU A 18 -5.20 -6.85 -11.40
C GLU A 18 -6.68 -6.49 -11.28
N LYS A 19 -7.54 -7.50 -11.11
CA LYS A 19 -8.97 -7.27 -10.85
C LYS A 19 -9.22 -6.39 -9.63
N THR A 20 -8.42 -6.55 -8.58
CA THR A 20 -8.52 -5.75 -7.36
C THR A 20 -8.11 -4.30 -7.62
N LEU A 21 -7.08 -4.06 -8.44
CA LEU A 21 -6.66 -2.72 -8.85
C LEU A 21 -7.74 -2.03 -9.69
N ASP A 22 -8.28 -2.73 -10.70
CA ASP A 22 -9.38 -2.24 -11.55
C ASP A 22 -10.59 -1.84 -10.70
N PHE A 23 -10.98 -2.71 -9.76
CA PHE A 23 -12.05 -2.42 -8.82
C PHE A 23 -11.75 -1.18 -7.98
N SER A 24 -10.52 -1.04 -7.46
CA SER A 24 -10.15 0.10 -6.60
C SER A 24 -10.22 1.43 -7.35
N VAL A 25 -9.82 1.46 -8.62
CA VAL A 25 -9.95 2.63 -9.50
C VAL A 25 -11.44 2.92 -9.77
N LEU A 26 -12.21 1.91 -10.15
CA LEU A 26 -13.64 2.05 -10.45
C LEU A 26 -14.46 2.55 -9.25
N ALA A 27 -14.16 2.03 -8.05
CA ALA A 27 -14.84 2.39 -6.82
C ALA A 27 -14.30 3.68 -6.16
N GLY A 28 -13.23 4.28 -6.72
CA GLY A 28 -12.62 5.49 -6.18
C GLY A 28 -12.00 5.29 -4.79
N VAL A 29 -11.34 4.14 -4.56
CA VAL A 29 -10.72 3.77 -3.27
C VAL A 29 -9.19 3.81 -3.38
N PRO A 30 -8.56 5.01 -3.44
CA PRO A 30 -7.11 5.12 -3.47
C PRO A 30 -6.49 4.79 -2.10
N PRO A 31 -5.23 4.34 -2.07
CA PRO A 31 -4.52 4.14 -0.81
C PRO A 31 -4.18 5.49 -0.17
N CYS A 32 -4.25 5.57 1.17
CA CYS A 32 -3.67 6.67 1.92
C CYS A 32 -2.17 6.43 2.08
N ILE A 33 -1.34 7.31 1.51
CA ILE A 33 0.12 7.14 1.46
C ILE A 33 0.87 8.42 1.82
N GLU A 34 2.07 8.26 2.37
CA GLU A 34 3.09 9.29 2.51
C GLU A 34 4.28 8.95 1.61
N THR A 35 4.76 9.91 0.81
CA THR A 35 5.85 9.68 -0.15
C THR A 35 7.18 10.23 0.34
N MET A 36 8.28 9.51 0.07
CA MET A 36 9.63 10.00 0.32
C MET A 36 10.57 9.56 -0.82
N PRO A 37 11.60 10.34 -1.19
CA PRO A 37 12.61 9.89 -2.15
C PRO A 37 13.36 8.65 -1.64
N LEU A 38 13.75 7.76 -2.56
CA LEU A 38 14.46 6.50 -2.25
C LEU A 38 15.74 6.75 -1.43
N GLU A 39 16.43 7.85 -1.69
CA GLU A 39 17.66 8.29 -1.00
C GLU A 39 17.44 8.46 0.51
N ARG A 40 16.20 8.69 0.94
CA ARG A 40 15.82 8.84 2.36
C ARG A 40 15.15 7.59 2.93
N ALA A 41 15.33 6.42 2.32
CA ALA A 41 14.74 5.15 2.77
C ALA A 41 14.95 4.88 4.27
N ALA A 42 16.13 5.17 4.81
CA ALA A 42 16.42 4.99 6.24
C ALA A 42 15.49 5.83 7.14
N ALA A 43 15.23 7.09 6.75
CA ALA A 43 14.32 7.97 7.47
C ALA A 43 12.86 7.51 7.35
N ALA A 44 12.43 7.03 6.18
CA ALA A 44 11.11 6.45 5.99
C ALA A 44 10.88 5.23 6.89
N VAL A 45 11.86 4.33 6.98
CA VAL A 45 11.81 3.15 7.87
C VAL A 45 11.77 3.57 9.33
N ALA A 46 12.58 4.54 9.75
CA ALA A 46 12.55 5.04 11.12
C ALA A 46 11.18 5.64 11.49
N ARG A 47 10.59 6.44 10.59
CA ARG A 47 9.24 7.02 10.76
C ARG A 47 8.17 5.95 10.88
N MET A 48 8.18 4.94 10.01
CA MET A 48 7.27 3.81 10.09
C MET A 48 7.41 3.05 11.42
N ARG A 49 8.64 2.75 11.85
CA ARG A 49 8.93 2.06 13.12
C ARG A 49 8.53 2.88 14.34
N SER A 50 8.59 4.21 14.25
CA SER A 50 8.15 5.11 15.31
C SER A 50 6.62 5.24 15.43
N GLY A 51 5.86 4.65 14.50
CA GLY A 51 4.40 4.77 14.45
C GLY A 51 3.89 6.13 13.96
N GLN A 52 4.78 7.02 13.52
CA GLN A 52 4.41 8.37 13.04
C GLN A 52 3.94 8.41 11.58
N ALA A 53 4.11 7.31 10.84
CA ALA A 53 3.63 7.22 9.46
C ALA A 53 2.11 7.00 9.44
N LYS A 54 1.40 7.77 8.60
CA LYS A 54 -0.03 7.55 8.33
C LYS A 54 -0.18 6.44 7.29
N PHE A 55 -0.64 5.28 7.74
CA PHE A 55 -0.90 4.08 6.93
C PHE A 55 0.32 3.50 6.22
N ARG A 56 0.75 4.05 5.08
CA ARG A 56 1.78 3.47 4.21
C ARG A 56 2.80 4.51 3.77
N MET A 57 4.08 4.23 3.99
CA MET A 57 5.19 4.95 3.36
C MET A 57 5.47 4.36 1.97
N VAL A 58 5.57 5.20 0.95
CA VAL A 58 5.93 4.83 -0.42
C VAL A 58 7.24 5.55 -0.80
N LEU A 59 8.22 4.77 -1.26
CA LEU A 59 9.47 5.33 -1.77
C LEU A 59 9.32 5.65 -3.25
N THR A 60 9.69 6.88 -3.62
CA THR A 60 9.64 7.37 -5.00
C THR A 60 11.01 7.24 -5.65
N MET A 61 11.03 6.74 -6.89
CA MET A 61 12.27 6.50 -7.66
C MET A 61 12.83 7.77 -8.34
N THR A 62 12.09 8.88 -8.27
CA THR A 62 12.48 10.18 -8.83
C THR A 62 12.19 11.25 -7.80
N GLU A 63 13.04 12.28 -7.68
CA GLU A 63 12.72 13.47 -6.88
C GLU A 63 11.53 14.22 -7.50
N LYS A 64 10.31 13.78 -7.21
CA LYS A 64 9.10 14.56 -7.47
C LYS A 64 8.52 14.98 -6.14
N GLY A 65 8.86 16.21 -5.74
CA GLY A 65 8.11 16.92 -4.72
C GLY A 65 6.63 16.96 -5.11
N ASN A 66 5.74 16.68 -4.14
CA ASN A 66 4.29 16.86 -4.22
C ASN A 66 3.62 16.51 -5.56
N ALA A 67 3.36 15.23 -5.81
CA ALA A 67 2.27 14.82 -6.67
C ALA A 67 0.96 14.75 -5.85
N HIS A 68 0.51 15.92 -5.41
CA HIS A 68 -0.89 16.20 -5.11
C HIS A 68 -1.30 17.33 -6.04
N GLN A 69 -1.81 16.95 -7.21
CA GLN A 69 -2.73 17.75 -7.99
C GLN A 69 -3.77 16.80 -8.57
#